data_AF-A0A943UR88-F1
#
_entry.id   AF-A0A943UR88-F1
#
_cell.length_a   1.000
_cell.length_b   1.000
_cell.length_c   1.000
_cell.angle_alpha   90.00
_cell.angle_beta   90.00
_cell.angle_gamma   90.00
#
_symmetry.space_group_name_H-M   'P 1'
#
loop_
_entity.id
_entity.type
_entity.pdbx_description
1 polymer ?
#
loop_
_entity_poly.entity_id
_entity_poly.type
_entity_poly.pdbx_seq_one_letter_code
_entity_poly.pdbx_strand_id
1 'polypeptide(L)'
;MAKRLKDNITSDYVTASNRLNGRKARRRIVAYVEAYDDVFFWRMVLARYENEHRYFEVMLPTRKKLSRGKKSVLTSLLLHGTGKDMLACVDADYDYLLQGRTEDSKQVCDNPYVLHTYVYAIENYQCYGPSLHDMCVSVTLNDRKTFDFDAFLRRYSQIIYPLFLWNIFFYRRRKNNLFTIADFNNVVALGAFSTGKASVLLDNLQRKVNRKLAALRKGNPGTKEKLGELSRDLCRLGVTPETTYLYIQGHHLFDGVVVPMMQKVCDQLIRSRENEINRLAVHNTQRLNELSCYDHSTVDIVPTLRRNMGFMQSEPYRRLLSDVERCLKLGEVKVKPAKHEDNPAEVKPAPTKVETKPVGVKPETTEVKPAEDKIPPVEAENEKEELGQ
;
A
#
# COMPACT_ATOMS: atom_id res chain seq x y z
N MET A 1 -20.01 27.07 -7.39
CA MET A 1 -19.40 26.70 -6.09
C MET A 1 -17.91 27.00 -6.13
N ALA A 2 -17.42 27.86 -5.24
CA ALA A 2 -15.99 28.20 -5.16
C ALA A 2 -15.18 26.97 -4.72
N LYS A 3 -14.21 26.56 -5.54
CA LYS A 3 -13.24 25.51 -5.19
C LYS A 3 -12.23 26.11 -4.20
N ARG A 4 -12.02 25.49 -3.04
CA ARG A 4 -11.02 25.94 -2.04
C ARG A 4 -9.61 25.54 -2.51
N LEU A 5 -8.58 26.29 -2.11
CA LEU A 5 -7.18 26.02 -2.48
C LEU A 5 -6.71 24.60 -2.09
N LYS A 6 -7.23 24.08 -0.96
CA LYS A 6 -6.99 22.71 -0.48
C LYS A 6 -7.58 21.63 -1.38
N ASP A 7 -8.48 21.98 -2.30
CA ASP A 7 -9.16 21.06 -3.20
C ASP A 7 -8.37 20.76 -4.49
N ASN A 8 -7.23 21.43 -4.72
CA ASN A 8 -6.37 21.24 -5.89
C ASN A 8 -4.89 21.12 -5.49
N ILE A 9 -4.58 20.33 -4.46
CA ILE A 9 -3.18 20.03 -4.14
C ILE A 9 -2.68 19.09 -5.24
N THR A 10 -1.88 19.63 -6.16
CA THR A 10 -1.23 18.91 -7.26
C THR A 10 0.25 18.69 -6.96
N SER A 11 0.95 17.85 -7.73
CA SER A 11 2.42 17.77 -7.64
C SER A 11 3.07 19.14 -7.85
N ASP A 12 2.51 20.01 -8.69
CA ASP A 12 3.05 21.36 -8.95
C ASP A 12 2.89 22.27 -7.72
N TYR A 13 1.78 22.15 -6.99
CA TYR A 13 1.60 22.86 -5.73
C TYR A 13 2.64 22.45 -4.69
N VAL A 14 2.88 21.13 -4.54
CA VAL A 14 3.91 20.63 -3.62
C VAL A 14 5.30 21.08 -4.08
N THR A 15 5.57 21.06 -5.39
CA THR A 15 6.80 21.59 -5.98
C THR A 15 7.00 23.07 -5.65
N ALA A 16 5.96 23.89 -5.81
CA ALA A 16 6.00 25.31 -5.51
C ALA A 16 6.23 25.56 -4.01
N SER A 17 5.54 24.82 -3.14
CA SER A 17 5.75 24.87 -1.69
C SER A 17 7.19 24.49 -1.30
N ASN A 18 7.76 23.47 -1.93
CA ASN A 18 9.16 23.09 -1.72
C ASN A 18 10.14 24.20 -2.12
N ARG A 19 9.83 25.00 -3.15
CA ARG A 19 10.66 26.14 -3.58
C ARG A 19 10.58 27.36 -2.65
N LEU A 20 9.47 27.50 -1.92
CA LEU A 20 9.28 28.60 -0.96
C LEU A 20 10.00 28.35 0.36
N ASN A 21 10.39 27.10 0.63
CA ASN A 21 11.18 26.77 1.81
C ASN A 21 12.63 27.27 1.66
N GLY A 22 13.30 27.52 2.80
CA GLY A 22 14.68 28.00 2.79
C GLY A 22 15.64 27.07 2.03
N ARG A 23 16.78 27.59 1.54
CA ARG A 23 17.76 26.83 0.72
C ARG A 23 18.28 25.52 1.34
N LYS A 24 18.19 25.38 2.66
CA LYS A 24 18.60 24.18 3.42
C LYS A 24 17.43 23.24 3.75
N ALA A 25 16.20 23.57 3.35
CA ALA A 25 15.03 22.77 3.66
C ALA A 25 14.99 21.50 2.81
N ARG A 26 14.64 20.38 3.45
CA ARG A 26 14.45 19.10 2.77
C ARG A 26 13.23 19.20 1.84
N ARG A 27 13.36 18.64 0.63
CA ARG A 27 12.27 18.48 -0.33
C ARG A 27 11.23 17.50 0.23
N ARG A 28 9.98 17.94 0.34
CA ARG A 28 8.86 17.09 0.76
C ARG A 28 8.24 16.40 -0.45
N ILE A 29 8.11 15.07 -0.38
CA ILE A 29 7.36 14.27 -1.36
C ILE A 29 6.14 13.69 -0.65
N VAL A 30 4.95 13.96 -1.18
CA VAL A 30 3.70 13.41 -0.61
C VAL A 30 3.39 12.07 -1.26
N ALA A 31 3.11 11.04 -0.47
CA ALA A 31 2.69 9.74 -0.97
C ALA A 31 1.26 9.43 -0.48
N TYR A 32 0.34 9.26 -1.42
CA TYR A 32 -1.06 8.97 -1.11
C TYR A 32 -1.34 7.48 -1.12
N VAL A 33 -1.97 6.99 -0.04
CA VAL A 33 -2.35 5.58 0.14
C VAL A 33 -3.87 5.39 0.18
N GLU A 34 -4.33 4.14 -0.01
CA GLU A 34 -5.75 3.81 -0.11
C GLU A 34 -6.46 3.71 1.23
N ALA A 35 -5.76 3.14 2.22
CA ALA A 35 -6.27 2.87 3.55
C ALA A 35 -5.29 3.28 4.65
N TYR A 36 -5.82 3.38 5.88
CA TYR A 36 -5.01 3.67 7.07
C TYR A 36 -4.00 2.57 7.36
N ASP A 37 -4.38 1.31 7.10
CA ASP A 37 -3.53 0.15 7.35
C ASP A 37 -2.30 0.13 6.43
N ASP A 38 -2.35 0.81 5.28
CA ASP A 38 -1.27 0.88 4.30
C ASP A 38 -0.19 1.89 4.69
N VAL A 39 -0.52 2.86 5.55
CA VAL A 39 0.37 3.99 5.90
C VAL A 39 1.70 3.47 6.43
N PHE A 40 1.66 2.49 7.33
CA PHE A 40 2.87 1.96 7.94
C PHE A 40 3.75 1.22 6.91
N PHE A 41 3.16 0.39 6.05
CA PHE A 41 3.88 -0.33 5.00
C PHE A 41 4.60 0.64 4.06
N TRP A 42 3.88 1.61 3.50
CA TRP A 42 4.45 2.58 2.57
C TRP A 42 5.44 3.53 3.25
N ARG A 43 5.22 3.88 4.51
CA ARG A 43 6.20 4.63 5.30
C ARG A 43 7.51 3.87 5.40
N MET A 44 7.46 2.57 5.70
CA MET A 44 8.66 1.73 5.80
C MET A 44 9.40 1.59 4.45
N VAL A 45 8.66 1.42 3.35
CA VAL A 45 9.24 1.35 1.99
C VAL A 45 9.96 2.66 1.64
N LEU A 46 9.29 3.80 1.81
CA LEU A 46 9.80 5.11 1.39
C LEU A 46 10.86 5.67 2.33
N ALA A 47 10.81 5.35 3.64
CA ALA A 47 11.80 5.79 4.63
C ALA A 47 13.23 5.39 4.24
N ARG A 48 13.41 4.26 3.54
CA ARG A 48 14.71 3.78 3.04
C ARG A 48 15.38 4.75 2.06
N TYR A 49 14.60 5.64 1.46
CA TYR A 49 15.05 6.59 0.46
C TYR A 49 15.12 8.02 1.00
N GLU A 50 14.85 8.26 2.28
CA GLU A 50 15.03 9.58 2.90
C GLU A 50 16.50 9.94 3.07
N ASN A 51 16.81 11.23 2.97
CA ASN A 51 18.16 11.75 3.20
C ASN A 51 18.11 13.24 3.60
N GLU A 52 19.27 13.88 3.65
CA GLU A 52 19.43 15.31 3.97
C GLU A 52 18.74 16.25 2.97
N HIS A 53 18.36 15.75 1.80
CA HIS A 53 17.73 16.54 0.75
C HIS A 53 16.24 16.21 0.56
N ARG A 54 15.75 15.07 1.04
CA ARG A 54 14.34 14.68 0.86
C ARG A 54 13.73 13.89 2.03
N TYR A 55 12.42 14.03 2.18
CA TYR A 55 11.59 13.21 3.06
C TYR A 55 10.22 12.93 2.46
N PHE A 56 9.56 11.90 2.97
CA PHE A 56 8.25 11.47 2.53
C PHE A 56 7.20 11.69 3.61
N GLU A 57 6.05 12.20 3.19
CA GLU A 57 4.85 12.29 4.02
C GLU A 57 3.79 11.35 3.44
N VAL A 58 3.49 10.27 4.16
CA VAL A 58 2.50 9.27 3.75
C VAL A 58 1.15 9.64 4.36
N MET A 59 0.14 9.85 3.53
CA MET A 59 -1.18 10.30 3.99
C MET A 59 -2.30 9.74 3.11
N LEU A 60 -3.55 9.84 3.60
CA LEU A 60 -4.72 9.60 2.77
C LEU A 60 -5.12 10.89 2.03
N PRO A 61 -5.72 10.79 0.83
CA PRO A 61 -6.23 11.95 0.12
C PRO A 61 -7.31 12.69 0.94
N THR A 62 -7.25 14.02 0.96
CA THR A 62 -8.22 14.86 1.68
C THR A 62 -9.58 14.77 1.01
N ARG A 63 -10.62 14.33 1.75
CA ARG A 63 -11.93 13.97 1.19
C ARG A 63 -12.92 15.13 1.20
N LYS A 64 -13.74 15.24 0.14
CA LYS A 64 -15.07 15.91 0.17
C LYS A 64 -16.24 14.94 0.43
N LYS A 65 -16.06 13.65 0.16
CA LYS A 65 -17.03 12.57 0.45
C LYS A 65 -16.30 11.30 0.90
N LEU A 66 -16.98 10.51 1.74
CA LEU A 66 -16.42 9.37 2.48
C LEU A 66 -16.25 8.09 1.63
N SER A 67 -15.84 8.19 0.37
CA SER A 67 -15.53 7.00 -0.45
C SER A 67 -14.12 6.50 -0.13
N ARG A 68 -14.00 5.27 0.39
CA ARG A 68 -12.73 4.55 0.65
C ARG A 68 -12.28 3.75 -0.59
N GLY A 69 -10.99 3.44 -0.67
CA GLY A 69 -10.39 2.50 -1.62
C GLY A 69 -9.72 3.12 -2.84
N LYS A 70 -9.09 2.26 -3.65
CA LYS A 70 -8.36 2.52 -4.92
C LYS A 70 -8.95 3.59 -5.81
N LYS A 71 -10.27 3.55 -6.05
CA LYS A 71 -10.96 4.56 -6.88
C LYS A 71 -10.80 5.97 -6.34
N SER A 72 -10.71 6.18 -5.03
CA SER A 72 -10.51 7.51 -4.47
C SER A 72 -9.09 8.03 -4.71
N VAL A 73 -8.07 7.18 -4.55
CA VAL A 73 -6.66 7.51 -4.79
C VAL A 73 -6.45 7.73 -6.28
N LEU A 74 -6.81 6.74 -7.10
CA LEU A 74 -6.68 6.87 -8.55
C LEU A 74 -7.52 8.03 -9.10
N THR A 75 -8.79 8.20 -8.73
CA THR A 75 -9.59 9.32 -9.27
C THR A 75 -9.09 10.69 -8.78
N SER A 76 -8.70 10.82 -7.51
CA SER A 76 -8.15 12.07 -6.98
C SER A 76 -6.80 12.43 -7.62
N LEU A 77 -6.01 11.42 -8.02
CA LEU A 77 -4.71 11.58 -8.65
C LEU A 77 -4.79 11.74 -10.17
N LEU A 78 -5.76 11.07 -10.81
CA LEU A 78 -6.12 11.18 -12.23
C LEU A 78 -6.65 12.58 -12.56
N LEU A 79 -7.39 13.21 -11.64
CA LEU A 79 -7.96 14.54 -11.87
C LEU A 79 -6.99 15.69 -11.58
N HIS A 80 -5.93 15.46 -10.79
CA HIS A 80 -5.14 16.56 -10.21
C HIS A 80 -3.60 16.41 -10.25
N GLY A 81 -3.03 15.45 -10.97
CA GLY A 81 -1.61 15.50 -11.38
C GLY A 81 -0.62 14.96 -10.36
N THR A 82 -0.45 13.63 -10.36
CA THR A 82 0.76 12.99 -9.82
C THR A 82 2.00 13.49 -10.54
N GLY A 83 3.13 13.46 -9.85
CA GLY A 83 4.38 13.97 -10.38
C GLY A 83 5.52 13.76 -9.39
N LYS A 84 6.66 14.37 -9.68
CA LYS A 84 7.89 14.18 -8.93
C LYS A 84 7.78 14.44 -7.41
N ASP A 85 6.80 15.22 -6.96
CA ASP A 85 6.57 15.61 -5.57
C ASP A 85 5.27 15.02 -4.99
N MET A 86 4.55 14.21 -5.77
CA MET A 86 3.29 13.57 -5.37
C MET A 86 3.15 12.18 -6.00
N LEU A 87 3.22 11.15 -5.16
CA LEU A 87 3.16 9.74 -5.55
C LEU A 87 1.82 9.12 -5.17
N ALA A 88 1.35 8.17 -5.99
CA ALA A 88 0.30 7.22 -5.62
C ALA A 88 0.93 5.95 -5.08
N CYS A 89 0.32 5.34 -4.07
CA CYS A 89 0.75 4.09 -3.47
C CYS A 89 -0.50 3.20 -3.29
N VAL A 90 -0.61 2.16 -4.12
CA VAL A 90 -1.85 1.38 -4.29
C VAL A 90 -1.60 -0.12 -4.19
N ASP A 91 -2.62 -0.89 -3.87
CA ASP A 91 -2.57 -2.34 -4.03
C ASP A 91 -2.71 -2.71 -5.51
N ALA A 92 -2.00 -3.75 -5.94
CA ALA A 92 -2.11 -4.19 -7.33
C ALA A 92 -3.46 -4.84 -7.64
N ASP A 93 -4.13 -5.48 -6.68
CA ASP A 93 -5.24 -6.40 -6.93
C ASP A 93 -4.89 -7.37 -8.09
N TYR A 94 -5.68 -7.34 -9.17
CA TYR A 94 -5.33 -7.95 -10.45
C TYR A 94 -4.76 -6.96 -11.46
N ASP A 95 -4.80 -5.65 -11.21
CA ASP A 95 -4.45 -4.62 -12.18
C ASP A 95 -3.02 -4.76 -12.71
N TYR A 96 -2.05 -5.15 -11.88
CA TYR A 96 -0.71 -5.51 -12.38
C TYR A 96 -0.78 -6.71 -13.34
N LEU A 97 -1.51 -7.78 -13.00
CA LEU A 97 -1.62 -8.97 -13.86
C LEU A 97 -2.49 -8.75 -15.11
N LEU A 98 -3.31 -7.70 -15.15
CA LEU A 98 -4.13 -7.34 -16.29
C LEU A 98 -3.35 -6.61 -17.38
N GLN A 99 -2.21 -5.98 -17.08
CA GLN A 99 -1.29 -5.40 -18.08
C GLN A 99 -2.00 -4.45 -19.09
N GLY A 100 -2.68 -3.42 -18.57
CA GLY A 100 -3.33 -2.37 -19.37
C GLY A 100 -4.70 -2.74 -19.96
N ARG A 101 -5.31 -3.86 -19.56
CA ARG A 101 -6.63 -4.28 -20.09
C ARG A 101 -7.82 -3.49 -19.52
N THR A 102 -7.62 -2.82 -18.38
CA THR A 102 -8.54 -1.87 -17.75
C THR A 102 -7.83 -0.52 -17.62
N GLU A 103 -8.59 0.57 -17.41
CA GLU A 103 -7.97 1.89 -17.19
C GLU A 103 -7.15 1.89 -15.89
N ASP A 104 -7.67 1.31 -14.81
CA ASP A 104 -6.95 1.17 -13.54
C ASP A 104 -5.63 0.38 -13.74
N SER A 105 -5.67 -0.74 -14.47
CA SER A 105 -4.48 -1.51 -14.86
C SER A 105 -3.48 -0.72 -15.67
N LYS A 106 -3.96 0.08 -16.62
CA LYS A 106 -3.11 0.97 -17.42
C LYS A 106 -2.41 1.99 -16.54
N GLN A 107 -3.11 2.61 -15.59
CA GLN A 107 -2.51 3.55 -14.64
C GLN A 107 -1.46 2.88 -13.76
N VAL A 108 -1.76 1.68 -13.24
CA VAL A 108 -0.82 0.91 -12.40
C VAL A 108 0.44 0.53 -13.18
N CYS A 109 0.33 0.17 -14.46
CA CYS A 109 1.46 -0.33 -15.25
C CYS A 109 2.27 0.77 -15.94
N ASP A 110 1.61 1.84 -16.42
CA ASP A 110 2.23 2.82 -17.30
C ASP A 110 2.61 4.12 -16.57
N ASN A 111 2.00 4.45 -15.42
CA ASN A 111 2.25 5.71 -14.74
C ASN A 111 3.49 5.61 -13.82
N PRO A 112 4.59 6.35 -14.09
CA PRO A 112 5.82 6.24 -13.31
C PRO A 112 5.71 6.80 -11.88
N TYR A 113 4.64 7.52 -11.56
CA TYR A 113 4.38 8.09 -10.22
C TYR A 113 3.33 7.29 -9.44
N VAL A 114 2.88 6.15 -9.98
CA VAL A 114 2.04 5.18 -9.28
C VAL A 114 2.93 4.02 -8.85
N LEU A 115 3.19 3.93 -7.54
CA LEU A 115 3.82 2.78 -6.92
C LEU A 115 2.73 1.79 -6.51
N HIS A 116 2.98 0.51 -6.73
CA HIS A 116 2.01 -0.53 -6.40
C HIS A 116 2.67 -1.76 -5.79
N THR A 117 1.93 -2.53 -5.00
CA THR A 117 2.39 -3.87 -4.58
C THR A 117 2.56 -4.76 -5.82
N TYR A 118 3.54 -5.67 -5.83
CA TYR A 118 3.64 -6.66 -6.91
C TYR A 118 2.80 -7.91 -6.64
N VAL A 119 2.60 -8.21 -5.36
CA VAL A 119 1.60 -9.17 -4.86
C VAL A 119 0.21 -8.52 -4.87
N TYR A 120 -0.86 -9.31 -4.66
CA TYR A 120 -2.24 -8.81 -4.77
C TYR A 120 -2.50 -7.59 -3.88
N ALA A 121 -2.15 -7.66 -2.60
CA ALA A 121 -2.27 -6.55 -1.65
C ALA A 121 -1.22 -6.66 -0.52
N ILE A 122 -1.14 -5.66 0.35
CA ILE A 122 -0.21 -5.65 1.50
C ILE A 122 -0.42 -6.88 2.42
N GLU A 123 -1.65 -7.36 2.60
CA GLU A 123 -1.93 -8.56 3.40
C GLU A 123 -1.21 -9.81 2.85
N ASN A 124 -1.02 -9.88 1.53
CA ASN A 124 -0.28 -10.99 0.92
C ASN A 124 1.21 -10.96 1.30
N TYR A 125 1.81 -9.77 1.41
CA TYR A 125 3.17 -9.63 1.95
C TYR A 125 3.25 -10.09 3.40
N GLN A 126 2.28 -9.70 4.23
CA GLN A 126 2.19 -10.11 5.63
C GLN A 126 2.04 -11.63 5.80
N CYS A 127 1.48 -12.30 4.78
CA CYS A 127 1.30 -13.75 4.72
C CYS A 127 2.50 -14.51 4.14
N TYR A 128 3.67 -13.88 3.95
CA TYR A 128 4.81 -14.51 3.29
C TYR A 128 5.30 -15.78 4.02
N GLY A 129 5.11 -16.93 3.39
CA GLY A 129 5.27 -18.26 3.96
C GLY A 129 6.59 -18.50 4.71
N PRO A 130 7.76 -18.17 4.13
CA PRO A 130 9.06 -18.37 4.81
C PRO A 130 9.19 -17.64 6.16
N SER A 131 8.41 -16.59 6.39
CA SER A 131 8.48 -15.80 7.63
C SER A 131 7.47 -16.20 8.71
N LEU A 132 6.51 -17.08 8.40
CA LEU A 132 5.42 -17.39 9.32
C LEU A 132 5.86 -18.18 10.56
N HIS A 133 6.95 -18.97 10.45
CA HIS A 133 7.55 -19.63 11.62
C HIS A 133 8.03 -18.59 12.63
N ASP A 134 8.81 -17.60 12.19
CA ASP A 134 9.32 -16.53 13.06
C ASP A 134 8.18 -15.74 13.71
N MET A 135 7.07 -15.54 12.99
CA MET A 135 5.87 -14.94 13.56
C MET A 135 5.27 -15.82 14.69
N CYS A 136 5.21 -17.13 14.51
CA CYS A 136 4.80 -18.04 15.60
C CYS A 136 5.74 -17.99 16.80
N VAL A 137 7.05 -17.87 16.57
CA VAL A 137 8.03 -17.70 17.66
C VAL A 137 7.77 -16.39 18.41
N SER A 138 7.51 -15.28 17.70
CA SER A 138 7.23 -13.99 18.33
C SER A 138 5.91 -13.98 19.12
N VAL A 139 4.90 -14.73 18.66
CA VAL A 139 3.60 -14.88 19.34
C VAL A 139 3.71 -15.74 20.60
N THR A 140 4.43 -16.86 20.50
CA THR A 140 4.40 -17.93 21.51
C THR A 140 5.65 -18.02 22.37
N LEU A 141 6.71 -17.30 22.04
CA LEU A 141 8.05 -17.43 22.64
C LEU A 141 8.56 -18.89 22.61
N ASN A 142 8.21 -19.63 21.56
CA ASN A 142 8.52 -21.04 21.39
C ASN A 142 8.99 -21.34 19.96
N ASP A 143 10.25 -21.74 19.82
CA ASP A 143 10.91 -22.01 18.52
C ASP A 143 10.82 -23.49 18.06
N ARG A 144 9.97 -24.31 18.71
CA ARG A 144 9.77 -25.69 18.25
C ARG A 144 9.09 -25.69 16.88
N LYS A 145 9.77 -26.24 15.87
CA LYS A 145 9.24 -26.43 14.51
C LYS A 145 8.26 -27.60 14.46
N THR A 146 7.00 -27.34 14.80
CA THR A 146 5.91 -28.34 14.79
C THR A 146 5.16 -28.40 13.45
N PHE A 147 5.31 -27.38 12.60
CA PHE A 147 4.60 -27.25 11.33
C PHE A 147 5.44 -26.50 10.28
N ASP A 148 5.42 -26.97 9.04
CA ASP A 148 6.10 -26.33 7.91
C ASP A 148 5.12 -25.47 7.09
N PHE A 149 5.09 -24.18 7.41
CA PHE A 149 4.24 -23.19 6.74
C PHE A 149 4.60 -23.00 5.26
N ASP A 150 5.89 -23.01 4.94
CA ASP A 150 6.37 -22.74 3.58
C ASP A 150 6.02 -23.91 2.66
N ALA A 151 6.24 -25.15 3.10
CA ALA A 151 5.82 -26.33 2.34
C ALA A 151 4.29 -26.38 2.16
N PHE A 152 3.53 -26.05 3.21
CA PHE A 152 2.06 -26.01 3.14
C PHE A 152 1.57 -24.98 2.12
N LEU A 153 2.05 -23.73 2.20
CA LEU A 153 1.62 -22.66 1.30
C LEU A 153 2.11 -22.86 -0.14
N ARG A 154 3.30 -23.46 -0.33
CA ARG A 154 3.78 -23.89 -1.64
C ARG A 154 2.83 -24.91 -2.27
N ARG A 155 2.42 -25.92 -1.49
CA ARG A 155 1.49 -26.95 -1.98
C ARG A 155 0.09 -26.37 -2.24
N TYR A 156 -0.42 -25.54 -1.33
CA TYR A 156 -1.67 -24.80 -1.52
C TYR A 156 -1.65 -24.01 -2.82
N SER A 157 -0.57 -23.29 -3.09
CA SER A 157 -0.39 -22.49 -4.31
C SER A 157 -0.42 -23.33 -5.57
N GLN A 158 0.30 -24.44 -5.59
CA GLN A 158 0.34 -25.35 -6.74
C GLN A 158 -1.04 -25.93 -7.05
N ILE A 159 -1.83 -26.23 -6.00
CA ILE A 159 -3.19 -26.75 -6.15
C ILE A 159 -4.10 -25.70 -6.81
N ILE A 160 -4.04 -24.45 -6.36
CA ILE A 160 -4.95 -23.39 -6.83
C ILE A 160 -4.51 -22.76 -8.15
N TYR A 161 -3.23 -22.88 -8.53
CA TYR A 161 -2.66 -22.20 -9.70
C TYR A 161 -3.43 -22.43 -11.01
N PRO A 162 -3.80 -23.67 -11.40
CA PRO A 162 -4.54 -23.87 -12.64
C PRO A 162 -5.90 -23.18 -12.63
N LEU A 163 -6.55 -23.07 -11.46
CA LEU A 163 -7.81 -22.37 -11.30
C LEU A 163 -7.63 -20.85 -11.32
N PHE A 164 -6.53 -20.36 -10.73
CA PHE A 164 -6.13 -18.96 -10.79
C PHE A 164 -5.91 -18.49 -12.24
N LEU A 165 -5.29 -19.32 -13.08
CA LEU A 165 -5.16 -19.03 -14.52
C LEU A 165 -6.50 -18.77 -15.19
N TRP A 166 -7.53 -19.57 -14.89
CA TRP A 166 -8.88 -19.34 -15.42
C TRP A 166 -9.46 -18.03 -14.93
N ASN A 167 -9.26 -17.69 -13.66
CA ASN A 167 -9.75 -16.44 -13.10
C ASN A 167 -9.14 -15.24 -13.85
N ILE A 168 -7.81 -15.14 -13.92
CA ILE A 168 -7.13 -14.06 -14.64
C ILE A 168 -7.49 -14.07 -16.14
N PHE A 169 -7.65 -15.24 -16.76
CA PHE A 169 -8.06 -15.37 -18.16
C PHE A 169 -9.38 -14.67 -18.46
N PHE A 170 -10.37 -14.81 -17.58
CA PHE A 170 -11.67 -14.15 -17.74
C PHE A 170 -11.58 -12.65 -17.45
N TYR A 171 -10.80 -12.24 -16.45
CA TYR A 171 -10.61 -10.82 -16.14
C TYR A 171 -9.89 -10.08 -17.29
N ARG A 172 -8.83 -10.65 -17.88
CA ARG A 172 -8.14 -10.07 -19.06
C ARG A 172 -9.07 -9.92 -20.27
N ARG A 173 -10.17 -10.67 -20.33
CA ARG A 173 -11.19 -10.62 -21.39
C ARG A 173 -12.43 -9.80 -21.03
N ARG A 174 -12.46 -9.17 -19.85
CA ARG A 174 -13.65 -8.47 -19.31
C ARG A 174 -14.90 -9.37 -19.27
N LYS A 175 -14.69 -10.66 -18.98
CA LYS A 175 -15.74 -11.68 -18.77
C LYS A 175 -15.71 -12.21 -17.34
N ASN A 176 -15.39 -11.35 -16.38
CA ASN A 176 -15.22 -11.68 -14.96
C ASN A 176 -16.50 -12.23 -14.31
N ASN A 177 -17.68 -11.97 -14.89
CA ASN A 177 -18.94 -12.57 -14.46
C ASN A 177 -19.01 -14.10 -14.65
N LEU A 178 -18.17 -14.69 -15.52
CA LEU A 178 -18.13 -16.14 -15.74
C LEU A 178 -17.41 -16.90 -14.61
N PHE A 179 -16.48 -16.23 -13.94
CA PHE A 179 -15.77 -16.77 -12.79
C PHE A 179 -15.19 -15.61 -11.99
N THR A 180 -15.96 -15.15 -11.01
CA THR A 180 -15.60 -13.99 -10.19
C THR A 180 -14.51 -14.34 -9.17
N ILE A 181 -13.91 -13.33 -8.55
CA ILE A 181 -13.01 -13.55 -7.41
C ILE A 181 -13.72 -14.23 -6.24
N ALA A 182 -15.01 -13.93 -6.02
CA ALA A 182 -15.82 -14.60 -4.99
C ALA A 182 -16.00 -16.09 -5.32
N ASP A 183 -16.29 -16.44 -6.57
CA ASP A 183 -16.36 -17.84 -7.01
C ASP A 183 -15.03 -18.55 -6.82
N PHE A 184 -13.92 -17.87 -7.12
CA PHE A 184 -12.58 -18.40 -6.90
C PHE A 184 -12.34 -18.68 -5.42
N ASN A 185 -12.54 -17.68 -4.57
CA ASN A 185 -12.38 -17.78 -3.11
C ASN A 185 -13.23 -18.90 -2.50
N ASN A 186 -14.48 -19.04 -2.93
CA ASN A 186 -15.36 -20.10 -2.46
C ASN A 186 -14.82 -21.51 -2.78
N VAL A 187 -14.16 -21.68 -3.93
CA VAL A 187 -13.57 -22.96 -4.31
C VAL A 187 -12.26 -23.22 -3.56
N VAL A 188 -11.46 -22.17 -3.35
CA VAL A 188 -10.13 -22.29 -2.71
C VAL A 188 -10.16 -22.21 -1.18
N ALA A 189 -11.31 -21.85 -0.60
CA ALA A 189 -11.52 -21.82 0.83
C ALA A 189 -11.21 -23.17 1.50
N LEU A 190 -10.37 -23.07 2.53
CA LEU A 190 -10.10 -24.14 3.45
C LEU A 190 -11.24 -24.24 4.47
N GLY A 191 -11.58 -25.46 4.88
CA GLY A 191 -12.47 -25.68 6.01
C GLY A 191 -11.74 -25.48 7.34
N ALA A 192 -12.30 -26.02 8.43
CA ALA A 192 -11.66 -25.98 9.74
C ALA A 192 -10.23 -26.57 9.69
N PHE A 193 -9.25 -25.76 10.10
CA PHE A 193 -7.84 -26.14 10.07
C PHE A 193 -7.48 -27.05 11.25
N SER A 194 -6.62 -28.03 11.00
CA SER A 194 -6.00 -28.90 12.01
C SER A 194 -4.63 -29.37 11.52
N THR A 195 -3.59 -29.18 12.32
CA THR A 195 -2.19 -29.50 11.92
C THR A 195 -2.01 -30.99 11.59
N GLY A 196 -2.61 -31.89 12.36
CA GLY A 196 -2.57 -33.35 12.11
C GLY A 196 -3.34 -33.82 10.87
N LYS A 197 -4.12 -32.94 10.23
CA LYS A 197 -4.90 -33.23 9.01
C LYS A 197 -4.57 -32.28 7.85
N ALA A 198 -3.44 -31.57 7.92
CA ALA A 198 -3.06 -30.58 6.91
C ALA A 198 -2.97 -31.17 5.50
N SER A 199 -2.39 -32.37 5.33
CA SER A 199 -2.36 -33.05 4.02
C SER A 199 -3.76 -33.35 3.50
N VAL A 200 -4.64 -33.91 4.34
CA VAL A 200 -6.03 -34.25 3.99
C VAL A 200 -6.82 -33.00 3.58
N LEU A 201 -6.56 -31.86 4.23
CA LEU A 201 -7.16 -30.59 3.89
C LEU A 201 -6.76 -30.13 2.47
N LEU A 202 -5.48 -30.27 2.12
CA LEU A 202 -4.98 -29.97 0.77
C LEU A 202 -5.50 -30.96 -0.29
N ASP A 203 -5.65 -32.25 0.04
CA ASP A 203 -6.26 -33.23 -0.86
C ASP A 203 -7.75 -32.95 -1.13
N ASN A 204 -8.48 -32.51 -0.09
CA ASN A 204 -9.85 -32.05 -0.24
C ASN A 204 -9.93 -30.82 -1.15
N LEU A 205 -9.04 -29.85 -0.96
CA LEU A 205 -8.93 -28.67 -1.82
C LEU A 205 -8.65 -29.07 -3.27
N GLN A 206 -7.67 -29.94 -3.50
CA GLN A 206 -7.32 -30.43 -4.83
C GLN A 206 -8.53 -31.07 -5.53
N ARG A 207 -9.34 -31.85 -4.80
CA ARG A 207 -10.58 -32.42 -5.34
C ARG A 207 -11.60 -31.34 -5.70
N LYS A 208 -11.82 -30.32 -4.86
CA LYS A 208 -12.73 -29.19 -5.17
C LYS A 208 -12.25 -28.44 -6.43
N VAL A 209 -10.97 -28.11 -6.48
CA VAL A 209 -10.34 -27.40 -7.61
C VAL A 209 -10.49 -28.22 -8.89
N ASN A 210 -10.19 -29.52 -8.87
CA ASN A 210 -10.30 -30.39 -10.04
C ASN A 210 -11.73 -30.46 -10.60
N ARG A 211 -12.75 -30.51 -9.73
CA ARG A 211 -14.16 -30.46 -10.16
C ARG A 211 -14.48 -29.14 -10.87
N LYS A 212 -14.08 -28.00 -10.29
CA LYS A 212 -14.32 -26.69 -10.91
C LYS A 212 -13.56 -26.55 -12.23
N LEU A 213 -12.31 -27.02 -12.30
CA LEU A 213 -11.52 -27.04 -13.53
C LEU A 213 -12.18 -27.87 -14.63
N ALA A 214 -12.73 -29.04 -14.30
CA ALA A 214 -13.46 -29.86 -15.25
C ALA A 214 -14.68 -29.13 -15.82
N ALA A 215 -15.46 -28.46 -14.96
CA ALA A 215 -16.60 -27.65 -15.39
C ALA A 215 -16.19 -26.49 -16.30
N LEU A 216 -15.13 -25.74 -15.93
CA LEU A 216 -14.63 -24.62 -16.74
C LEU A 216 -14.10 -25.07 -18.11
N ARG A 217 -13.36 -26.18 -18.15
CA ARG A 217 -12.85 -26.78 -19.40
C ARG A 217 -13.99 -27.23 -20.32
N LYS A 218 -15.03 -27.87 -19.76
CA LYS A 218 -16.22 -28.29 -20.52
C LYS A 218 -16.97 -27.09 -21.12
N GLY A 219 -17.13 -26.01 -20.34
CA GLY A 219 -17.83 -24.80 -20.80
C GLY A 219 -17.04 -23.90 -21.75
N ASN A 220 -15.73 -24.12 -21.92
CA ASN A 220 -14.85 -23.24 -22.70
C ASN A 220 -13.86 -24.07 -23.56
N PRO A 221 -14.36 -24.85 -24.53
CA PRO A 221 -13.53 -25.68 -25.40
C PRO A 221 -12.52 -24.83 -26.19
N GLY A 222 -11.37 -25.42 -26.55
CA GLY A 222 -10.31 -24.72 -27.32
C GLY A 222 -9.49 -23.67 -26.54
N THR A 223 -9.65 -23.59 -25.22
CA THR A 223 -8.98 -22.58 -24.38
C THR A 223 -7.60 -23.01 -23.86
N LYS A 224 -7.22 -24.28 -24.04
CA LYS A 224 -6.00 -24.88 -23.46
C LYS A 224 -4.72 -24.13 -23.86
N GLU A 225 -4.55 -23.85 -25.14
CA GLU A 225 -3.36 -23.16 -25.65
C GLU A 225 -3.26 -21.73 -25.13
N LYS A 226 -4.37 -20.99 -25.17
CA LYS A 226 -4.47 -19.62 -24.64
C LYS A 226 -4.18 -19.53 -23.13
N LEU A 227 -4.53 -20.56 -22.36
CA LEU A 227 -4.14 -20.66 -20.95
C LEU A 227 -2.65 -20.96 -20.78
N GLY A 228 -2.05 -21.75 -21.68
CA GLY A 228 -0.61 -21.97 -21.72
C GLY A 228 0.19 -20.70 -22.03
N GLU A 229 -0.31 -19.88 -22.97
CA GLU A 229 0.23 -18.53 -23.23
C GLU A 229 0.10 -17.64 -22.00
N LEU A 230 -1.09 -17.58 -21.40
CA LEU A 230 -1.31 -16.80 -20.18
C LEU A 230 -0.38 -17.25 -19.05
N SER A 231 -0.19 -18.56 -18.85
CA SER A 231 0.74 -19.09 -17.86
C SER A 231 2.15 -18.59 -18.09
N ARG A 232 2.64 -18.59 -19.35
CA ARG A 232 3.97 -18.07 -19.68
C ARG A 232 4.07 -16.57 -19.41
N ASP A 233 3.04 -15.80 -19.76
CA ASP A 233 3.00 -14.37 -19.48
C ASP A 233 3.02 -14.08 -17.98
N LEU A 234 2.22 -14.79 -17.17
CA LEU A 234 2.20 -14.62 -15.72
C LEU A 234 3.53 -15.01 -15.08
N CYS A 235 4.20 -16.05 -15.57
CA CYS A 235 5.57 -16.38 -15.13
C CYS A 235 6.55 -15.23 -15.37
N ARG A 236 6.48 -14.54 -16.53
CA ARG A 236 7.33 -13.35 -16.78
C ARG A 236 7.02 -12.21 -15.79
N LEU A 237 5.76 -12.08 -15.38
CA LEU A 237 5.34 -11.13 -14.35
C LEU A 237 5.71 -11.56 -12.93
N GLY A 238 6.29 -12.74 -12.72
CA GLY A 238 6.76 -13.22 -11.41
C GLY A 238 5.77 -14.12 -10.66
N VAL A 239 4.66 -14.51 -11.30
CA VAL A 239 3.72 -15.49 -10.73
C VAL A 239 4.20 -16.89 -11.07
N THR A 240 4.53 -17.70 -10.05
CA THR A 240 4.85 -19.12 -10.24
C THR A 240 3.79 -20.00 -9.58
N PRO A 241 3.68 -21.30 -9.96
CA PRO A 241 2.81 -22.24 -9.28
C PRO A 241 3.06 -22.30 -7.76
N GLU A 242 4.31 -22.15 -7.33
CA GLU A 242 4.72 -22.22 -5.92
C GLU A 242 4.35 -20.96 -5.12
N THR A 243 4.22 -19.81 -5.76
CA THR A 243 3.98 -18.51 -5.09
C THR A 243 2.64 -17.90 -5.43
N THR A 244 1.74 -18.64 -6.07
CA THR A 244 0.43 -18.14 -6.51
C THR A 244 -0.43 -17.63 -5.35
N TYR A 245 -0.27 -18.17 -4.14
CA TYR A 245 -0.99 -17.65 -2.96
C TYR A 245 -0.75 -16.15 -2.71
N LEU A 246 0.39 -15.59 -3.12
CA LEU A 246 0.65 -14.15 -2.98
C LEU A 246 -0.18 -13.28 -3.93
N TYR A 247 -0.84 -13.89 -4.93
CA TYR A 247 -1.55 -13.17 -5.98
C TYR A 247 -3.08 -13.37 -5.93
N ILE A 248 -3.59 -13.99 -4.86
CA ILE A 248 -5.04 -14.12 -4.61
C ILE A 248 -5.50 -13.05 -3.62
N GLN A 249 -6.82 -12.89 -3.45
CA GLN A 249 -7.38 -11.86 -2.57
C GLN A 249 -6.73 -11.86 -1.18
N GLY A 250 -6.20 -10.71 -0.76
CA GLY A 250 -5.46 -10.54 0.50
C GLY A 250 -6.24 -11.03 1.71
N HIS A 251 -7.46 -10.52 1.94
CA HIS A 251 -8.34 -10.97 3.02
C HIS A 251 -8.65 -12.46 2.99
N HIS A 252 -8.85 -13.04 1.80
CA HIS A 252 -9.11 -14.48 1.71
C HIS A 252 -7.90 -15.30 2.20
N LEU A 253 -6.69 -14.91 1.79
CA LEU A 253 -5.47 -15.55 2.25
C LEU A 253 -5.25 -15.32 3.75
N PHE A 254 -5.34 -14.06 4.19
CA PHE A 254 -5.04 -13.66 5.56
C PHE A 254 -6.04 -14.28 6.54
N ASP A 255 -7.33 -13.97 6.39
CA ASP A 255 -8.39 -14.35 7.33
C ASP A 255 -8.84 -15.81 7.13
N GLY A 256 -8.81 -16.30 5.89
CA GLY A 256 -9.34 -17.62 5.54
C GLY A 256 -8.32 -18.76 5.58
N VAL A 257 -7.02 -18.46 5.47
CA VAL A 257 -5.96 -19.50 5.38
C VAL A 257 -4.91 -19.31 6.46
N VAL A 258 -4.24 -18.16 6.52
CA VAL A 258 -3.05 -17.97 7.35
C VAL A 258 -3.40 -17.82 8.83
N VAL A 259 -4.34 -16.95 9.19
CA VAL A 259 -4.75 -16.76 10.59
C VAL A 259 -5.28 -18.05 11.22
N PRO A 260 -6.22 -18.81 10.61
CA PRO A 260 -6.69 -20.07 11.18
C PRO A 260 -5.58 -21.13 11.32
N MET A 261 -4.66 -21.18 10.35
CA MET A 261 -3.51 -22.08 10.37
C MET A 261 -2.56 -21.74 11.52
N MET A 262 -2.16 -20.46 11.63
CA MET A 262 -1.28 -19.99 12.69
C MET A 262 -1.91 -20.14 14.07
N GLN A 263 -3.21 -19.88 14.22
CA GLN A 263 -3.92 -20.09 15.49
C GLN A 263 -3.73 -21.52 15.98
N LYS A 264 -3.93 -22.53 15.12
CA LYS A 264 -3.78 -23.93 15.53
C LYS A 264 -2.34 -24.32 15.85
N VAL A 265 -1.36 -23.75 15.17
CA VAL A 265 0.05 -24.00 15.47
C VAL A 265 0.44 -23.31 16.79
N CYS A 266 0.04 -22.06 16.98
CA CYS A 266 0.33 -21.30 18.20
C CYS A 266 -0.35 -21.92 19.42
N ASP A 267 -1.62 -22.31 19.32
CA ASP A 267 -2.34 -23.04 20.39
C ASP A 267 -1.58 -24.30 20.81
N GLN A 268 -0.99 -25.03 19.86
CA GLN A 268 -0.22 -26.24 20.16
C GLN A 268 1.10 -25.93 20.87
N LEU A 269 1.80 -24.87 20.44
CA LEU A 269 3.06 -24.44 21.05
C LEU A 269 2.85 -23.89 22.47
N ILE A 270 1.79 -23.10 22.67
CA ILE A 270 1.39 -22.56 23.98
C ILE A 270 1.05 -23.71 24.93
N ARG A 271 0.16 -24.62 24.53
CA ARG A 271 -0.18 -25.81 25.35
C ARG A 271 1.04 -26.66 25.65
N SER A 272 1.95 -26.82 24.70
CA SER A 272 3.19 -27.56 24.93
C SER A 272 4.05 -26.89 25.99
N ARG A 273 4.09 -25.55 26.04
CA ARG A 273 4.85 -24.80 27.05
C ARG A 273 4.17 -24.85 28.42
N GLU A 274 2.86 -24.68 28.47
CA GLU A 274 2.06 -24.81 29.70
C GLU A 274 2.21 -26.21 30.32
N ASN A 275 2.16 -27.27 29.51
CA ASN A 275 2.37 -28.63 29.99
C ASN A 275 3.78 -28.85 30.55
N GLU A 276 4.79 -28.19 29.96
CA GLU A 276 6.17 -28.23 30.45
C GLU A 276 6.29 -27.53 31.81
N ILE A 277 5.69 -26.34 31.96
CA ILE A 277 5.62 -25.62 33.25
C ILE A 277 4.92 -26.49 34.31
N ASN A 278 3.77 -27.07 33.96
CA ASN A 278 3.02 -27.95 34.86
C ASN A 278 3.83 -29.19 35.30
N ARG A 279 4.64 -29.76 34.41
CA ARG A 279 5.47 -30.93 34.70
C ARG A 279 6.70 -30.61 35.54
N LEU A 280 7.30 -29.44 35.35
CA LEU A 280 8.57 -29.06 35.99
C LEU A 280 8.39 -28.30 37.31
N ALA A 281 7.22 -27.72 37.57
CA ALA A 281 6.99 -26.95 38.78
C ALA A 281 7.08 -27.82 40.04
N VAL A 282 7.86 -27.36 41.02
CA VAL A 282 8.06 -28.07 42.30
C VAL A 282 6.88 -27.83 43.25
N HIS A 283 6.29 -26.62 43.21
CA HIS A 283 5.18 -26.20 44.06
C HIS A 283 4.12 -25.41 43.30
N ASN A 284 2.89 -25.40 43.82
CA ASN A 284 1.75 -24.76 43.15
C ASN A 284 1.92 -23.24 42.94
N THR A 285 2.53 -22.54 43.89
CA THR A 285 2.77 -21.09 43.77
C THR A 285 3.73 -20.77 42.62
N GLN A 286 4.83 -21.53 42.50
CA GLN A 286 5.75 -21.40 41.37
C GLN A 286 5.02 -21.67 40.05
N ARG A 287 4.23 -22.74 39.98
CA ARG A 287 3.46 -23.11 38.79
C ARG A 287 2.54 -21.98 38.32
N LEU A 288 1.75 -21.41 39.24
CA LEU A 288 0.83 -20.32 38.92
C LEU A 288 1.56 -19.05 38.49
N ASN A 289 2.67 -18.71 39.15
CA ASN A 289 3.48 -17.55 38.79
C ASN A 289 4.09 -17.69 37.38
N GLU A 290 4.65 -18.85 37.05
CA GLU A 290 5.25 -19.12 35.75
C GLU A 290 4.19 -19.12 34.63
N LEU A 291 3.02 -19.73 34.86
CA LEU A 291 1.92 -19.71 33.90
C LEU A 291 1.42 -18.28 33.63
N SER A 292 1.22 -17.49 34.69
CA SER A 292 0.80 -16.09 34.55
C SER A 292 1.87 -15.24 33.86
N CYS A 293 3.15 -15.43 34.19
CA CYS A 293 4.26 -14.74 33.53
C CYS A 293 4.31 -15.07 32.03
N TYR A 294 4.12 -16.33 31.68
CA TYR A 294 4.11 -16.77 30.28
C TYR A 294 2.90 -16.19 29.52
N ASP A 295 1.69 -16.31 30.07
CA ASP A 295 0.46 -15.76 29.48
C ASP A 295 0.60 -14.26 29.17
N HIS A 296 1.08 -13.48 30.14
CA HIS A 296 1.33 -12.04 29.98
C HIS A 296 2.41 -11.69 28.94
N SER A 297 3.30 -12.63 28.62
CA SER A 297 4.40 -12.41 27.66
C SER A 297 4.02 -12.79 26.23
N THR A 298 2.96 -13.59 26.04
CA THR A 298 2.45 -13.92 24.70
C THR A 298 1.68 -12.74 24.09
N VAL A 299 1.57 -12.71 22.76
CA VAL A 299 0.91 -11.61 22.03
C VAL A 299 -0.05 -12.14 20.98
N ASP A 300 -1.00 -11.30 20.54
CA ASP A 300 -1.99 -11.70 19.53
C ASP A 300 -1.38 -11.90 18.13
N ILE A 301 -1.94 -12.87 17.40
CA ILE A 301 -1.47 -13.25 16.05
C ILE A 301 -1.70 -12.14 15.03
N VAL A 302 -2.90 -11.56 14.96
CA VAL A 302 -3.29 -10.61 13.91
C VAL A 302 -2.45 -9.33 13.95
N PRO A 303 -2.25 -8.65 15.10
CA PRO A 303 -1.38 -7.48 15.17
C PRO A 303 0.07 -7.80 14.82
N THR A 304 0.55 -8.99 15.20
CA THR A 304 1.91 -9.46 14.91
C THR A 304 2.10 -9.69 13.41
N LEU A 305 1.16 -10.38 12.76
CA LEU A 305 1.16 -10.58 11.30
C LEU A 305 1.11 -9.26 10.53
N ARG A 306 0.32 -8.28 11.00
CA ARG A 306 0.25 -6.96 10.36
C ARG A 306 1.58 -6.19 10.37
N ARG A 307 2.48 -6.55 11.30
CA ARG A 307 3.83 -6.01 11.42
C ARG A 307 4.91 -6.96 10.87
N ASN A 308 4.53 -8.09 10.28
CA ASN A 308 5.46 -9.02 9.68
C ASN A 308 6.19 -8.35 8.52
N MET A 309 7.52 -8.30 8.57
CA MET A 309 8.36 -7.75 7.50
C MET A 309 9.28 -8.80 6.86
N GLY A 310 9.06 -10.10 7.11
CA GLY A 310 9.92 -11.17 6.58
C GLY A 310 9.89 -11.30 5.05
N PHE A 311 8.94 -10.65 4.38
CA PHE A 311 8.87 -10.54 2.93
C PHE A 311 9.93 -9.62 2.30
N MET A 312 10.73 -8.88 3.08
CA MET A 312 11.72 -7.94 2.55
C MET A 312 12.75 -8.58 1.60
N GLN A 313 12.99 -9.88 1.72
CA GLN A 313 13.87 -10.62 0.81
C GLN A 313 13.14 -11.19 -0.40
N SER A 314 11.81 -11.07 -0.49
CA SER A 314 11.04 -11.60 -1.60
C SER A 314 11.28 -10.81 -2.90
N GLU A 315 11.22 -11.51 -4.03
CA GLU A 315 11.38 -10.88 -5.35
C GLU A 315 10.34 -9.77 -5.62
N PRO A 316 9.03 -9.93 -5.30
CA PRO A 316 8.05 -8.85 -5.46
C PRO A 316 8.42 -7.57 -4.71
N TYR A 317 8.98 -7.69 -3.50
CA TYR A 317 9.40 -6.54 -2.72
C TYR A 317 10.63 -5.84 -3.32
N ARG A 318 11.60 -6.60 -3.83
CA ARG A 318 12.76 -6.01 -4.54
C ARG A 318 12.34 -5.24 -5.79
N ARG A 319 11.35 -5.73 -6.53
CA ARG A 319 10.79 -5.03 -7.69
C ARG A 319 10.13 -3.71 -7.28
N LEU A 320 9.36 -3.71 -6.20
CA LEU A 320 8.81 -2.47 -5.64
C LEU A 320 9.91 -1.46 -5.30
N LEU A 321 11.00 -1.88 -4.65
CA LEU A 321 12.14 -1.01 -4.35
C LEU A 321 12.78 -0.44 -5.63
N SER A 322 12.97 -1.27 -6.66
CA SER A 322 13.49 -0.82 -7.96
C SER A 322 12.60 0.24 -8.62
N ASP A 323 11.28 0.11 -8.48
CA ASP A 323 10.34 1.09 -9.02
C ASP A 323 10.35 2.40 -8.23
N VAL A 324 10.54 2.37 -6.91
CA VAL A 324 10.76 3.58 -6.11
C VAL A 324 12.02 4.30 -6.59
N GLU A 325 13.12 3.59 -6.82
CA GLU A 325 14.36 4.18 -7.34
C GLU A 325 14.17 4.80 -8.73
N ARG A 326 13.48 4.09 -9.63
CA ARG A 326 13.17 4.60 -10.98
C ARG A 326 12.31 5.87 -10.90
N CYS A 327 11.29 5.86 -10.06
CA CYS A 327 10.40 7.00 -9.84
C CYS A 327 11.17 8.24 -9.36
N LEU A 328 12.07 8.05 -8.39
CA LEU A 328 12.88 9.15 -7.85
C LEU A 328 13.88 9.71 -8.87
N LYS A 329 14.54 8.85 -9.66
CA LYS A 329 15.45 9.27 -10.74
C LYS A 329 14.74 10.11 -11.80
N LEU A 330 13.52 9.72 -12.20
CA LEU A 330 12.70 10.50 -13.13
C LEU A 330 12.39 11.91 -12.59
N GLY A 331 12.18 12.02 -11.28
CA GLY A 331 11.96 13.29 -10.60
C GLY A 331 13.20 14.19 -10.48
N GLU A 332 14.40 13.65 -10.65
CA GLU A 332 15.69 14.35 -10.56
C GLU A 332 16.17 14.86 -11.93
N VAL A 333 15.82 14.18 -13.03
CA VAL A 333 16.17 14.59 -14.40
C VAL A 333 15.24 15.71 -14.90
N LYS A 334 15.45 16.94 -14.41
CA LYS A 334 15.10 18.23 -15.06
C LYS A 334 15.53 19.42 -14.18
N VAL A 335 16.83 19.61 -14.03
CA VAL A 335 17.42 20.93 -13.80
C VAL A 335 18.68 21.02 -14.66
N LYS A 336 18.52 21.34 -15.96
CA LYS A 336 19.61 22.03 -16.66
C LYS A 336 19.57 23.46 -16.13
N PRO A 337 20.62 23.98 -15.48
CA PRO A 337 20.70 25.42 -15.24
C PRO A 337 20.62 26.08 -16.62
N ALA A 338 19.72 27.07 -16.74
CA ALA A 338 19.70 27.92 -17.92
C ALA A 338 21.12 28.47 -18.11
N LYS A 339 21.70 28.24 -19.29
CA LYS A 339 22.92 28.94 -19.69
C LYS A 339 22.57 30.43 -19.64
N HIS A 340 23.27 31.18 -18.81
CA HIS A 340 23.34 32.63 -18.95
C HIS A 340 24.10 32.92 -20.24
N GLU A 341 23.38 33.01 -21.35
CA GLU A 341 23.79 33.82 -22.49
C GLU A 341 23.08 35.17 -22.29
N ASP A 342 23.85 36.19 -21.94
CA ASP A 342 23.87 37.46 -22.67
C ASP A 342 24.75 38.46 -21.91
N ASN A 343 25.80 38.89 -22.60
CA ASN A 343 26.69 39.97 -22.21
C ASN A 343 26.40 41.13 -23.17
N PRO A 344 25.74 42.22 -22.75
CA PRO A 344 25.65 43.41 -23.58
C PRO A 344 26.83 44.33 -23.27
N ALA A 345 27.53 44.72 -24.33
CA ALA A 345 28.66 45.63 -24.35
C ALA A 345 28.38 46.97 -23.65
N GLU A 346 29.44 47.49 -23.03
CA GLU A 346 29.53 48.84 -22.48
C GLU A 346 29.14 49.91 -23.51
N VAL A 347 28.19 50.78 -23.15
CA VAL A 347 27.98 52.07 -23.80
C VAL A 347 28.19 53.16 -22.75
N LYS A 348 29.26 53.94 -22.92
CA LYS A 348 29.59 55.12 -22.10
C LYS A 348 28.57 56.25 -22.35
N PRO A 349 28.18 57.04 -21.33
CA PRO A 349 27.28 58.18 -21.53
C PRO A 349 28.03 59.44 -21.98
N ALA A 350 27.44 60.20 -22.91
CA ALA A 350 27.85 61.55 -23.29
C ALA A 350 27.12 62.61 -22.42
N PRO A 351 27.72 63.79 -22.17
CA PRO A 351 27.15 64.78 -21.26
C PRO A 351 26.26 65.79 -22.01
N THR A 352 25.08 66.10 -21.48
CA THR A 352 24.24 67.19 -21.99
C THR A 352 23.94 68.20 -20.90
N LYS A 353 24.24 69.47 -21.21
CA LYS A 353 24.15 70.67 -20.39
C LYS A 353 22.71 70.92 -19.90
N VAL A 354 22.59 71.35 -18.65
CA VAL A 354 21.36 71.88 -18.04
C VAL A 354 21.37 73.41 -18.20
N GLU A 355 20.39 73.96 -18.90
CA GLU A 355 20.02 75.38 -18.83
C GLU A 355 18.72 75.51 -18.04
N THR A 356 18.79 76.28 -16.96
CA THR A 356 17.70 76.61 -16.05
C THR A 356 16.93 77.84 -16.53
N LYS A 357 15.59 77.79 -16.56
CA LYS A 357 14.73 78.95 -16.22
C LYS A 357 13.40 78.51 -15.57
N PRO A 358 12.83 79.29 -14.62
CA PRO A 358 11.73 78.86 -13.75
C PRO A 358 10.41 79.62 -14.00
N VAL A 359 9.26 78.97 -13.80
CA VAL A 359 7.90 79.55 -13.53
C VAL A 359 7.07 78.37 -12.98
N GLY A 360 6.16 78.41 -12.00
CA GLY A 360 5.50 79.41 -11.17
C GLY A 360 4.36 78.68 -10.42
N VAL A 361 4.07 79.11 -9.19
CA VAL A 361 3.26 78.44 -8.14
C VAL A 361 1.75 78.56 -8.38
N LYS A 362 0.95 77.51 -8.03
CA LYS A 362 -0.13 77.55 -7.01
C LYS A 362 -0.86 76.20 -6.81
N PRO A 363 -1.48 75.97 -5.63
CA PRO A 363 -1.84 74.66 -5.09
C PRO A 363 -3.36 74.40 -5.11
N GLU A 364 -3.78 73.14 -5.03
CA GLU A 364 -5.12 72.79 -4.56
C GLU A 364 -5.17 71.44 -3.85
N THR A 365 -5.78 71.47 -2.68
CA THR A 365 -5.97 70.42 -1.67
C THR A 365 -7.27 69.66 -1.90
N THR A 366 -7.32 68.36 -1.58
CA THR A 366 -8.57 67.75 -1.09
C THR A 366 -8.30 66.52 -0.22
N GLU A 367 -8.93 66.55 0.95
CA GLU A 367 -8.89 65.58 2.05
C GLU A 367 -9.68 64.30 1.76
N VAL A 368 -9.28 63.17 2.35
CA VAL A 368 -10.22 62.11 2.80
C VAL A 368 -9.74 61.53 4.14
N LYS A 369 -10.66 61.48 5.10
CA LYS A 369 -10.53 61.06 6.52
C LYS A 369 -10.45 59.53 6.71
N PRO A 370 -9.95 59.04 7.88
CA PRO A 370 -9.81 57.62 8.21
C PRO A 370 -11.08 57.04 8.84
N ALA A 371 -11.29 55.72 8.72
CA ALA A 371 -12.34 55.00 9.43
C ALA A 371 -11.75 53.81 10.21
N GLU A 372 -12.24 53.68 11.44
CA GLU A 372 -11.80 52.85 12.56
C GLU A 372 -12.20 51.37 12.42
N ASP A 373 -11.29 50.47 12.81
CA ASP A 373 -11.58 49.05 13.07
C ASP A 373 -12.27 48.89 14.43
N LYS A 374 -13.50 48.38 14.43
CA LYS A 374 -14.19 47.86 15.62
C LYS A 374 -14.36 46.34 15.51
N ILE A 375 -13.70 45.64 16.43
CA ILE A 375 -13.91 44.22 16.74
C ILE A 375 -15.14 44.10 17.66
N PRO A 376 -16.00 43.07 17.47
CA PRO A 376 -16.77 42.51 18.57
C PRO A 376 -16.52 40.98 18.76
N PRO A 377 -16.91 40.43 19.92
CA PRO A 377 -16.19 39.35 20.57
C PRO A 377 -16.84 37.96 20.47
N VAL A 378 -16.09 37.00 20.99
CA VAL A 378 -16.35 35.57 21.19
C VAL A 378 -17.49 35.36 22.20
N GLU A 379 -18.47 34.52 21.84
CA GLU A 379 -19.38 33.88 22.79
C GLU A 379 -19.17 32.37 22.79
N ALA A 380 -19.05 31.84 24.01
CA ALA A 380 -19.00 30.42 24.34
C ALA A 380 -20.37 30.04 24.93
N GLU A 381 -20.95 28.94 24.48
CA GLU A 381 -22.04 28.28 25.20
C GLU A 381 -21.79 26.76 25.24
N ASN A 382 -21.67 26.28 26.47
CA ASN A 382 -21.93 24.91 26.90
C ASN A 382 -23.45 24.74 27.07
N GLU A 383 -23.98 23.55 26.77
CA GLU A 383 -24.97 22.76 27.54
C GLU A 383 -25.55 21.65 26.62
N LYS A 384 -25.29 20.37 26.91
CA LYS A 384 -26.02 19.42 27.77
C LYS A 384 -27.20 18.70 27.07
N GLU A 385 -27.17 17.37 27.26
CA GLU A 385 -28.28 16.40 27.37
C GLU A 385 -29.29 16.26 26.21
N GLU A 386 -29.36 15.06 25.63
CA GLU A 386 -30.45 14.12 25.96
C GLU A 386 -30.22 12.72 25.37
N LEU A 387 -30.42 11.73 26.25
CA LEU A 387 -30.64 10.31 25.98
C LEU A 387 -32.12 10.10 25.66
N GLY A 388 -32.45 9.21 24.72
CA GLY A 388 -33.76 8.57 24.70
C GLY A 388 -34.24 8.04 23.35
N GLN A 389 -33.86 6.78 23.05
CA GLN A 389 -34.73 5.61 22.74
C GLN A 389 -33.99 4.59 21.87
#